data_AF-A0A3B5MG60-F1
#
_entry.id   AF-A0A3B5MG60-F1
#
_cell.length_a   1.000
_cell.length_b   1.000
_cell.length_c   1.000
_cell.angle_alpha   90.00
_cell.angle_beta   90.00
_cell.angle_gamma   90.00
#
_symmetry.space_group_name_H-M   'P 1'
#
loop_
_entity.id
_entity.type
_entity.pdbx_description
1 polymer ?
#
loop_
_entity_poly.entity_id
_entity_poly.type
_entity_poly.pdbx_seq_one_letter_code
_entity_poly.pdbx_strand_id
1 'polypeptide(L)'
;IRTLQLLGLLMIKLTISRSRCNDRRRCCSDEPDPFACSAGAGTTVLQKARVRIINSTVCRSLLRDSLSDRMLCAGVLGGGVDACQGDSGGPLAVTDPSGRVFVAGVVSWGEGCGLRNKPGVYTRVTRFRRWIRDQTGV
;
A
#
# COMPACT_ATOMS: atom_id res chain seq x y z
N ILE A 1 15.29 -0.27 -21.78
CA ILE A 1 14.53 -0.30 -20.49
C ILE A 1 14.33 -1.76 -20.03
N ARG A 2 15.30 -2.64 -20.29
CA ARG A 2 15.18 -4.06 -19.95
C ARG A 2 15.46 -4.25 -18.45
N THR A 3 14.46 -4.80 -17.77
CA THR A 3 14.58 -5.54 -16.51
C THR A 3 15.22 -4.81 -15.32
N LEU A 4 14.63 -3.70 -14.86
CA LEU A 4 14.88 -3.24 -13.49
C LEU A 4 14.06 -4.10 -12.53
N GLN A 5 14.74 -4.96 -11.76
CA GLN A 5 14.23 -5.44 -10.47
C GLN A 5 14.15 -4.22 -9.53
N LEU A 6 13.05 -3.49 -9.62
CA LEU A 6 12.72 -2.38 -8.74
C LEU A 6 12.45 -2.95 -7.34
N LEU A 7 13.42 -2.81 -6.44
CA LEU A 7 13.18 -2.98 -5.01
C LEU A 7 12.31 -1.81 -4.56
N GLY A 8 10.99 -2.03 -4.54
CA GLY A 8 10.02 -1.10 -3.97
C GLY A 8 10.22 -1.00 -2.45
N LEU A 9 10.49 0.20 -1.97
CA LEU A 9 10.54 0.53 -0.55
C LEU A 9 9.32 1.39 -0.25
N LEU A 10 8.34 0.80 0.41
CA LEU A 10 7.08 1.46 0.68
C LEU A 10 7.14 2.14 2.04
N MET A 11 7.28 3.46 2.05
CA MET A 11 7.20 4.27 3.26
C MET A 11 5.72 4.56 3.52
N ILE A 12 5.04 3.64 4.19
CA ILE A 12 3.64 3.79 4.61
C ILE A 12 3.57 3.86 6.12
N LYS A 13 2.67 4.70 6.65
CA LYS A 13 2.23 4.71 8.05
C LYS A 13 1.46 3.42 8.41
N LEU A 14 2.09 2.26 8.26
CA LEU A 14 1.43 0.96 8.41
C LEU A 14 0.65 0.92 9.72
N THR A 15 -0.65 0.85 9.61
CA THR A 15 -1.47 0.24 10.64
C THR A 15 -1.11 -1.24 10.62
N ILE A 16 -0.03 -1.61 11.31
CA ILE A 16 0.34 -3.02 11.42
C ILE A 16 -0.82 -3.65 12.20
N SER A 17 -1.57 -4.54 11.55
CA SER A 17 -2.33 -5.58 12.25
C SER A 17 -1.29 -6.50 12.91
N ARG A 18 -0.61 -6.01 13.95
CA ARG A 18 0.03 -6.89 14.90
C ARG A 18 -1.15 -7.50 15.61
N SER A 19 -1.46 -8.74 15.25
CA SER A 19 -2.13 -9.68 16.12
C SER A 19 -1.27 -9.89 17.38
N ARG A 20 -1.19 -8.86 18.22
CA ARG A 20 -0.84 -8.93 19.64
C ARG A 20 -2.02 -8.40 20.45
N CYS A 21 -3.22 -8.90 20.17
CA CYS A 21 -4.18 -9.09 21.23
C CYS A 21 -3.81 -10.44 21.90
N ASN A 22 -2.75 -10.43 22.73
CA ASN A 22 -2.34 -11.60 23.53
C ASN A 22 -3.12 -11.68 24.86
N ASP A 23 -4.02 -10.73 25.08
CA ASP A 23 -4.88 -10.69 26.25
C ASP A 23 -6.29 -10.31 25.81
N ARG A 24 -7.27 -11.08 26.27
CA ARG A 24 -8.67 -11.09 25.80
C ARG A 24 -9.47 -9.81 26.11
N ARG A 25 -8.80 -8.72 26.53
CA ARG A 25 -9.48 -7.56 27.13
C ARG A 25 -9.06 -6.18 26.63
N ARG A 26 -8.09 -6.04 25.72
CA ARG A 26 -7.65 -4.71 25.26
C ARG A 26 -7.37 -4.66 23.77
N CYS A 27 -8.43 -4.75 23.00
CA CYS A 27 -8.49 -4.16 21.67
C CYS A 27 -9.82 -3.37 21.66
N CYS A 28 -9.76 -2.07 21.32
CA CYS A 28 -10.80 -1.05 21.47
C CYS A 28 -10.68 -0.29 22.82
N SER A 29 -10.14 0.94 22.74
CA SER A 29 -10.18 1.92 23.82
C SER A 29 -11.65 2.20 24.15
N ASP A 30 -11.97 2.30 25.44
CA ASP A 30 -13.32 2.52 25.96
C ASP A 30 -13.97 3.83 25.45
N GLU A 31 -14.64 3.80 24.29
CA GLU A 31 -15.57 4.82 23.80
C GLU A 31 -16.84 4.16 23.23
N PRO A 32 -18.02 4.81 23.34
CA PRO A 32 -19.33 4.14 23.24
C PRO A 32 -19.84 3.98 21.80
N ASP A 33 -18.95 3.86 20.81
CA ASP A 33 -19.33 3.80 19.40
C ASP A 33 -19.28 2.34 18.86
N PRO A 34 -20.43 1.70 18.60
CA PRO A 34 -20.53 0.27 18.27
C PRO A 34 -19.92 -0.13 16.92
N PHE A 35 -19.39 0.81 16.13
CA PHE A 35 -18.77 0.55 14.83
C PHE A 35 -17.22 0.55 14.84
N ALA A 36 -16.58 0.81 15.99
CA ALA A 36 -15.15 1.16 16.03
C ALA A 36 -14.15 -0.02 15.93
N CYS A 37 -14.56 -1.29 16.00
CA CYS A 37 -13.61 -2.41 15.99
C CYS A 37 -13.33 -2.99 14.58
N SER A 38 -13.30 -2.15 13.53
CA SER A 38 -12.96 -2.55 12.15
C SER A 38 -11.68 -1.91 11.59
N ALA A 39 -11.00 -1.07 12.37
CA ALA A 39 -9.70 -0.53 12.03
C ALA A 39 -8.75 -0.80 13.20
N GLY A 40 -7.64 -1.50 12.96
CA GLY A 40 -6.58 -1.60 13.96
C GLY A 40 -6.19 -0.20 14.42
N ALA A 41 -5.86 -0.04 15.71
CA ALA A 41 -5.43 1.25 16.24
C ALA A 41 -4.28 1.81 15.38
N GLY A 42 -4.50 2.97 14.76
CA GLY A 42 -3.49 3.63 13.95
C GLY A 42 -2.22 3.90 14.75
N THR A 43 -1.06 3.86 14.11
CA THR A 43 0.21 4.13 14.81
C THR A 43 0.47 5.64 14.87
N THR A 44 0.99 6.14 16.00
CA THR A 44 1.48 7.53 16.11
C THR A 44 2.87 7.70 15.51
N VAL A 45 3.64 6.62 15.47
CA VAL A 45 4.97 6.56 14.84
C VAL A 45 4.85 6.05 13.41
N LEU A 46 5.45 6.78 12.47
CA LEU A 46 5.53 6.41 11.06
C LEU A 46 6.22 5.04 10.91
N GLN A 47 5.56 4.12 10.20
CA GLN A 47 6.12 2.81 9.90
C GLN A 47 6.68 2.77 8.46
N LYS A 48 7.23 1.62 8.05
CA LYS A 48 7.62 1.35 6.66
C LYS A 48 7.57 -0.14 6.37
N ALA A 49 7.20 -0.49 5.14
CA ALA A 49 7.15 -1.86 4.65
C ALA A 49 8.02 -2.02 3.40
N ARG A 50 8.47 -3.25 3.15
CA ARG A 50 9.04 -3.63 1.87
C ARG A 50 8.04 -4.51 1.15
N VAL A 51 7.61 -4.07 -0.02
CA VAL A 51 6.70 -4.82 -0.88
C VAL A 51 7.28 -4.92 -2.27
N ARG A 52 6.72 -5.80 -3.11
CA ARG A 52 7.13 -5.94 -4.49
C ARG A 52 6.05 -5.40 -5.40
N ILE A 53 6.44 -4.72 -6.46
CA ILE A 53 5.53 -4.37 -7.55
C ILE A 53 5.14 -5.67 -8.24
N ILE A 54 3.83 -5.90 -8.39
CA ILE A 54 3.27 -7.09 -9.02
C ILE A 54 2.96 -6.75 -10.48
N ASN A 55 3.25 -7.71 -11.37
CA ASN A 55 2.96 -7.55 -12.79
C ASN A 55 1.46 -7.30 -13.03
N SER A 56 1.14 -6.37 -13.92
CA SER A 56 -0.25 -5.97 -14.20
C SER A 56 -1.13 -7.13 -14.66
N THR A 57 -0.61 -8.08 -15.44
CA THR A 57 -1.36 -9.26 -15.90
C THR A 57 -1.72 -10.17 -14.73
N VAL A 58 -0.75 -10.44 -13.85
CA VAL A 58 -0.98 -11.23 -12.63
C VAL A 58 -1.97 -10.52 -11.72
N CYS A 59 -1.82 -9.20 -11.54
CA CYS A 59 -2.73 -8.47 -10.67
C CYS A 59 -4.15 -8.37 -11.23
N ARG A 60 -4.34 -8.22 -12.55
CA ARG A 60 -5.66 -8.28 -13.20
C ARG A 60 -6.36 -9.60 -12.93
N SER A 61 -5.63 -10.72 -13.01
CA SER A 61 -6.15 -12.03 -12.66
C SER A 61 -6.59 -12.12 -11.19
N LEU A 62 -5.81 -11.55 -10.27
CA LEU A 62 -6.14 -11.54 -8.83
C LEU A 62 -7.34 -10.62 -8.49
N LEU A 63 -7.50 -9.51 -9.23
CA LEU A 63 -8.54 -8.50 -9.02
C LEU A 63 -9.75 -8.62 -9.97
N ARG A 64 -9.87 -9.76 -10.69
CA ARG A 64 -10.98 -10.03 -11.62
C ARG A 64 -11.23 -8.88 -12.61
N ASP A 65 -10.16 -8.42 -13.26
CA ASP A 65 -10.16 -7.34 -14.26
C ASP A 65 -10.57 -5.93 -13.78
N SER A 66 -10.61 -5.70 -12.46
CA SER A 66 -10.89 -4.37 -11.89
C SER A 66 -9.71 -3.39 -11.97
N LEU A 67 -8.59 -3.79 -12.60
CA LEU A 67 -7.34 -3.00 -12.62
C LEU A 67 -7.19 -2.19 -13.92
N SER A 68 -7.32 -0.87 -13.80
CA SER A 68 -7.09 0.07 -14.90
C SER A 68 -5.60 0.35 -15.17
N ASP A 69 -5.27 0.89 -16.34
CA ASP A 69 -3.89 1.29 -16.70
C ASP A 69 -3.31 2.43 -15.86
N ARG A 70 -4.18 3.13 -15.13
CA ARG A 70 -3.83 4.20 -14.18
C ARG A 70 -3.48 3.66 -12.79
N MET A 71 -3.56 2.34 -12.61
CA MET A 71 -3.28 1.67 -11.34
C MET A 71 -2.07 0.74 -11.47
N LEU A 72 -1.47 0.42 -10.33
CA LEU A 72 -0.45 -0.62 -10.18
C LEU A 72 -0.71 -1.37 -8.89
N CYS A 73 -0.22 -2.60 -8.80
CA CYS A 73 -0.33 -3.39 -7.58
C CYS A 73 1.03 -3.58 -6.93
N ALA A 74 1.04 -3.56 -5.60
CA ALA A 74 2.23 -3.89 -4.84
C ALA A 74 1.84 -4.63 -3.56
N GLY A 75 2.65 -5.61 -3.17
CA GLY A 75 2.38 -6.39 -1.96
C GLY A 75 3.29 -7.61 -1.84
N VAL A 76 3.00 -8.43 -0.85
CA VAL A 76 3.56 -9.78 -0.69
C VAL A 76 2.43 -10.78 -0.90
N LEU A 77 2.49 -11.58 -1.95
CA LEU A 77 1.41 -12.53 -2.28
C LEU A 77 1.16 -13.57 -1.18
N GLY A 78 2.16 -13.85 -0.35
CA GLY A 78 2.04 -14.68 0.86
C GLY A 78 1.20 -14.06 1.99
N GLY A 79 0.85 -12.77 1.90
CA GLY A 79 0.15 -12.00 2.93
C GLY A 79 1.08 -11.37 3.98
N GLY A 80 0.47 -10.82 5.03
CA GLY A 80 1.12 -10.25 6.22
C GLY A 80 1.55 -8.79 6.11
N VAL A 81 2.11 -8.38 4.96
CA VAL A 81 2.63 -7.01 4.76
C VAL A 81 1.83 -6.30 3.66
N ASP A 82 1.13 -5.24 4.03
CA ASP A 82 0.30 -4.45 3.13
C ASP A 82 0.03 -3.04 3.68
N ALA A 83 -0.40 -2.14 2.80
CA ALA A 83 -1.06 -0.89 3.20
C ALA A 83 -2.43 -1.20 3.82
N CYS A 84 -2.90 -0.36 4.75
CA CYS A 84 -4.21 -0.57 5.36
C CYS A 84 -4.98 0.75 5.55
N GLN A 85 -6.05 0.69 6.32
CA GLN A 85 -6.86 1.86 6.66
C GLN A 85 -6.01 2.95 7.31
N GLY A 86 -6.16 4.17 6.82
CA GLY A 86 -5.36 5.33 7.21
C GLY A 86 -4.10 5.58 6.37
N ASP A 87 -3.74 4.67 5.47
CA ASP A 87 -2.55 4.80 4.61
C ASP A 87 -2.82 5.44 3.25
N SER A 88 -4.09 5.59 2.88
CA SER A 88 -4.51 6.19 1.61
C SER A 88 -3.88 7.56 1.39
N GLY A 89 -3.32 7.78 0.19
CA GLY A 89 -2.52 8.98 -0.11
C GLY A 89 -1.03 8.86 0.20
N GLY A 90 -0.61 7.83 0.94
CA GLY A 90 0.81 7.57 1.23
C GLY A 90 1.63 7.17 0.00
N PRO A 91 2.95 7.45 -0.04
CA PRO A 91 3.79 7.19 -1.21
C PRO A 91 4.31 5.74 -1.25
N LEU A 92 4.18 5.09 -2.41
CA LEU A 92 4.99 3.95 -2.79
C LEU A 92 6.29 4.44 -3.42
N ALA A 93 7.37 4.40 -2.63
CA ALA A 93 8.69 4.75 -3.10
C ALA A 93 9.44 3.54 -3.67
N VAL A 94 10.35 3.82 -4.59
CA VAL A 94 11.19 2.81 -5.22
C VAL A 94 12.59 3.38 -5.33
N THR A 95 13.57 2.57 -4.98
CA THR A 95 14.99 2.94 -5.09
C THR A 95 15.56 2.32 -6.35
N ASP A 96 16.16 3.14 -7.21
CA ASP A 96 16.89 2.64 -8.38
C ASP A 96 18.28 2.10 -7.99
N PRO A 97 18.99 1.39 -8.89
CA PRO A 97 20.32 0.89 -8.60
C PRO A 97 21.38 1.97 -8.30
N SER A 98 21.12 3.23 -8.68
CA SER A 98 21.98 4.39 -8.36
C SER A 98 21.70 4.99 -6.98
N GLY A 99 20.74 4.42 -6.22
CA GLY A 99 20.36 4.90 -4.89
C GLY A 99 19.34 6.03 -4.90
N ARG A 100 18.85 6.47 -6.06
CA ARG A 100 17.82 7.52 -6.15
C ARG A 100 16.45 6.96 -5.82
N VAL A 101 15.67 7.74 -5.08
CA VAL A 101 14.33 7.36 -4.64
C VAL A 101 13.28 8.09 -5.46
N PHE A 102 12.29 7.36 -5.96
CA PHE A 102 11.19 7.90 -6.76
C PHE A 102 9.85 7.41 -6.22
N VAL A 103 8.83 8.25 -6.29
CA VAL A 103 7.45 7.84 -5.99
C VAL A 103 6.86 7.17 -7.23
N ALA A 104 6.70 5.85 -7.17
CA ALA A 104 6.12 5.06 -8.25
C ALA A 104 4.59 4.99 -8.16
N GLY A 105 4.05 5.07 -6.94
CA GLY A 105 2.61 4.95 -6.69
C GLY A 105 2.12 5.73 -5.48
N VAL A 106 0.80 5.86 -5.37
CA VAL A 106 0.11 6.44 -4.21
C VAL A 106 -0.91 5.42 -3.71
N VAL A 107 -0.93 5.12 -2.40
CA VAL A 107 -1.87 4.15 -1.81
C VAL A 107 -3.30 4.57 -2.14
N SER A 108 -4.10 3.62 -2.65
CA SER A 108 -5.48 3.90 -3.05
C SER A 108 -6.48 2.98 -2.35
N TRP A 109 -6.42 1.67 -2.60
CA TRP A 109 -7.39 0.72 -2.04
C TRP A 109 -6.85 -0.72 -2.04
N GLY A 110 -7.57 -1.62 -1.41
CA GLY A 110 -7.27 -3.06 -1.37
C GLY A 110 -8.46 -3.83 -0.79
N GLU A 111 -8.45 -5.16 -0.96
CA GLU A 111 -9.44 -6.04 -0.34
C GLU A 111 -8.89 -6.55 0.98
N GLY A 112 -9.36 -5.98 2.10
CA GLY A 112 -8.76 -6.21 3.41
C GLY A 112 -7.32 -5.68 3.48
N CYS A 113 -6.55 -6.15 4.47
CA CYS A 113 -5.16 -5.77 4.65
C CYS A 113 -4.30 -7.01 4.91
N GLY A 114 -3.23 -7.19 4.14
CA GLY A 114 -2.26 -8.27 4.39
C GLY A 114 -2.82 -9.67 4.13
N LEU A 115 -3.89 -9.78 3.34
CA LEU A 115 -4.48 -11.07 2.98
C LEU A 115 -3.66 -11.76 1.88
N ARG A 116 -3.63 -13.09 1.92
CA ARG A 116 -2.95 -13.90 0.90
C ARG A 116 -3.60 -13.67 -0.47
N ASN A 117 -2.77 -13.49 -1.51
CA ASN A 117 -3.21 -13.23 -2.89
C ASN A 117 -4.12 -12.01 -3.07
N LYS A 118 -4.17 -11.09 -2.11
CA LYS A 118 -4.92 -9.83 -2.18
C LYS A 118 -3.92 -8.67 -2.05
N PRO A 119 -3.31 -8.23 -3.15
CA PRO A 119 -2.36 -7.14 -3.10
C PRO A 119 -3.05 -5.78 -2.96
N GLY A 120 -2.36 -4.84 -2.33
CA GLY A 120 -2.78 -3.44 -2.35
C GLY A 120 -2.69 -2.83 -3.75
N VAL A 121 -3.62 -1.92 -4.04
CA VAL A 121 -3.74 -1.18 -5.30
C VAL A 121 -3.35 0.28 -5.07
N TYR A 122 -2.51 0.77 -5.97
CA TYR A 122 -1.90 2.08 -5.91
C TYR A 122 -2.17 2.83 -7.22
N THR A 123 -2.37 4.14 -7.12
CA THR A 123 -2.39 5.02 -8.30
C THR A 123 -1.01 5.05 -8.92
N ARG A 124 -0.90 4.81 -10.24
CA ARG A 124 0.37 4.76 -10.97
C ARG A 124 0.86 6.16 -11.31
N VAL A 125 1.74 6.74 -10.49
CA VAL A 125 2.24 8.13 -10.63
C VAL A 125 2.81 8.42 -12.02
N THR A 126 3.48 7.43 -12.63
CA THR A 126 4.03 7.57 -13.99
C THR A 126 2.98 7.94 -15.05
N ARG A 127 1.70 7.57 -14.87
CA ARG A 127 0.59 7.95 -15.77
C ARG A 127 0.07 9.37 -15.54
N PHE A 128 0.35 9.93 -14.37
CA PHE A 128 -0.11 11.26 -13.98
C PHE A 128 1.00 12.32 -14.05
N ARG A 129 2.23 11.97 -14.45
CA ARG A 129 3.36 12.93 -14.53
C ARG A 129 3.05 14.19 -15.32
N ARG A 130 2.36 14.06 -16.46
CA ARG A 130 1.96 15.21 -17.27
C ARG A 130 1.00 16.11 -16.48
N TRP A 131 -0.05 15.53 -15.91
CA TRP A 131 -1.02 16.27 -15.10
C TRP A 131 -0.35 16.94 -13.88
N ILE A 132 0.54 16.24 -13.16
CA ILE A 132 1.29 16.80 -12.03
C ILE A 132 2.07 18.03 -12.49
N ARG A 133 2.87 17.91 -13.56
CA ARG A 133 3.63 19.03 -14.12
C ARG A 133 2.73 20.19 -14.52
N ASP A 134 1.61 19.89 -15.18
CA ASP A 134 0.68 20.92 -15.65
C ASP A 134 0.00 21.66 -14.49
N GLN A 135 -0.09 21.05 -13.29
CA GLN A 135 -0.66 21.68 -12.09
C GLN A 135 0.37 22.36 -11.18
N THR A 136 1.60 21.81 -11.08
CA THR A 136 2.59 22.28 -10.11
C THR A 136 3.81 22.96 -10.75
N GLY A 137 3.97 22.86 -12.07
CA GLY A 137 5.11 23.44 -12.80
C GLY A 137 6.44 22.72 -12.62
N VAL A 138 6.45 21.50 -12.05
CA VAL A 138 7.66 20.68 -11.82
C VAL A 138 7.86 19.56 -12.85
#